data_AF-X1ID70-F1
#
_entry.id   AF-X1ID70-F1
#
_cell.length_a   1.000
_cell.length_b   1.000
_cell.length_c   1.000
_cell.angle_alpha   90.00
_cell.angle_beta   90.00
_cell.angle_gamma   90.00
#
_symmetry.space_group_name_H-M   'P 1'
#
loop_
_entity.id
_entity.type
_entity.pdbx_description
1 polymer ?
#
loop_
_entity_poly.entity_id
_entity_poly.type
_entity_poly.pdbx_seq_one_letter_code
_entity_poly.pdbx_strand_id
1 'polypeptide(L)' 'MAKEPTTITVQDILRGSAHALTIFKPEAVAKLETEIYLKRGKPYLKCYATGKERPAKPEEIVRQLYVKLLMDGYG' A
#
# COMPACT_ATOMS: atom_id res chain seq x y z
N MET A 1 4.92 -4.44 -29.42
CA MET A 1 3.81 -4.17 -28.48
C MET A 1 4.42 -3.67 -27.18
N ALA A 2 4.37 -2.36 -26.93
CA ALA A 2 4.82 -1.79 -25.67
C ALA A 2 3.77 -2.12 -24.60
N LYS A 3 4.15 -2.86 -23.56
CA LYS A 3 3.31 -3.00 -22.36
C LYS A 3 3.25 -1.62 -21.70
N GLU A 4 2.06 -1.03 -21.63
CA GLU A 4 1.79 0.13 -20.79
C GLU A 4 2.26 -0.17 -19.35
N PRO A 5 2.78 0.84 -18.60
CA PRO A 5 3.13 0.63 -17.20
C PRO A 5 1.86 0.25 -16.45
N THR A 6 1.73 -1.02 -16.07
CA THR A 6 0.63 -1.50 -15.22
C THR A 6 0.81 -0.90 -13.84
N THR A 7 0.24 0.30 -13.64
CA THR A 7 0.08 0.91 -12.32
C THR A 7 -0.87 0.04 -11.51
N ILE A 8 -0.35 -0.64 -10.48
CA ILE A 8 -1.17 -1.44 -9.58
C ILE A 8 -1.71 -0.51 -8.50
N THR A 9 -3.03 -0.40 -8.41
CA THR A 9 -3.69 0.42 -7.39
C THR A 9 -3.85 -0.35 -6.08
N VAL A 10 -4.06 0.38 -4.99
CA VAL A 10 -4.45 -0.20 -3.70
C VAL A 10 -5.78 -0.96 -3.84
N GLN A 11 -6.71 -0.47 -4.66
CA GLN A 11 -7.99 -1.16 -4.91
C GLN A 11 -7.78 -2.50 -5.63
N ASP A 12 -6.85 -2.58 -6.58
CA ASP A 12 -6.49 -3.85 -7.24
C ASP A 12 -5.96 -4.87 -6.24
N ILE A 13 -5.12 -4.42 -5.30
CA ILE A 13 -4.54 -5.29 -4.26
C ILE A 13 -5.61 -5.77 -3.29
N LEU A 14 -6.54 -4.92 -2.89
CA LEU A 14 -7.59 -5.24 -1.92
C LEU A 14 -8.78 -5.99 -2.53
N ARG A 15 -8.86 -6.11 -3.86
CA ARG A 15 -9.96 -6.77 -4.55
C ARG A 15 -10.15 -8.20 -4.03
N GLY A 16 -11.35 -8.49 -3.51
CA GLY A 16 -11.69 -9.80 -2.94
C GLY A 16 -11.27 -10.01 -1.49
N SER A 17 -10.63 -9.02 -0.85
CA SER A 17 -10.39 -9.04 0.60
C SER A 17 -11.58 -8.48 1.38
N ALA A 18 -11.70 -8.86 2.65
CA ALA A 18 -12.70 -8.31 3.57
C ALA A 18 -12.29 -6.95 4.16
N HIS A 19 -11.17 -6.36 3.72
CA HIS A 19 -10.64 -5.14 4.31
C HIS A 19 -11.28 -3.89 3.71
N ALA A 20 -11.94 -3.10 4.56
CA ALA A 20 -12.42 -1.77 4.22
C ALA A 20 -11.39 -0.70 4.63
N LEU A 21 -11.23 0.33 3.80
CA LEU A 21 -10.31 1.45 4.06
C LEU A 21 -11.00 2.65 4.73
N THR A 22 -12.26 2.51 5.16
CA THR A 22 -13.12 3.61 5.61
C THR A 22 -12.60 4.37 6.84
N ILE A 23 -11.71 3.76 7.62
CA ILE A 23 -11.09 4.37 8.80
C ILE A 23 -9.84 5.20 8.46
N PHE A 24 -9.34 5.11 7.23
CA PHE A 24 -8.13 5.80 6.79
C PHE A 24 -8.49 7.03 5.98
N LYS A 25 -7.67 8.08 6.13
CA LYS A 25 -7.79 9.29 5.33
C LYS A 25 -7.50 8.99 3.84
N PRO A 26 -8.30 9.48 2.88
CA PRO A 26 -8.07 9.25 1.45
C PRO A 26 -6.66 9.65 1.00
N GLU A 27 -6.10 10.70 1.57
CA GLU A 27 -4.75 11.19 1.26
C GLU A 27 -3.68 10.20 1.69
N ALA A 28 -3.89 9.48 2.80
CA ALA A 28 -2.96 8.43 3.25
C ALA A 28 -2.97 7.23 2.31
N VAL A 29 -4.15 6.86 1.79
CA VAL A 29 -4.31 5.78 0.81
C VAL A 29 -3.65 6.18 -0.51
N ALA A 30 -3.93 7.38 -1.02
CA ALA A 30 -3.33 7.88 -2.26
C ALA A 30 -1.80 7.96 -2.15
N LYS A 31 -1.28 8.43 -1.01
CA LYS A 31 0.16 8.47 -0.77
C LYS A 31 0.78 7.07 -0.78
N LEU A 32 0.19 6.12 -0.04
CA LEU A 32 0.69 4.74 -0.02
C LEU A 32 0.69 4.13 -1.42
N GLU A 33 -0.35 4.37 -2.22
CA GLU A 33 -0.44 3.89 -3.59
C GLU A 33 0.73 4.37 -4.46
N THR A 34 1.14 5.64 -4.33
CA THR A 34 2.29 6.19 -5.08
C THR A 34 3.63 5.55 -4.70
N GLU A 35 3.71 4.91 -3.54
CA GLU A 35 4.91 4.27 -3.01
C GLU A 35 4.99 2.77 -3.34
N ILE A 36 3.95 2.22 -3.98
CA ILE A 36 3.92 0.83 -4.45
C ILE A 36 4.70 0.72 -5.76
N TYR A 37 5.56 -0.28 -5.86
CA TYR A 37 6.37 -0.55 -7.05
C TYR A 37 6.42 -2.04 -7.36
N LEU A 38 6.76 -2.37 -8.61
CA LEU A 38 6.92 -3.75 -9.04
C LEU A 38 8.35 -4.25 -8.76
N LYS A 39 8.44 -5.35 -8.02
CA LYS A 39 9.67 -6.11 -7.81
C LYS A 39 9.48 -7.54 -8.33
N ARG A 40 10.19 -7.88 -9.41
CA ARG A 40 10.07 -9.19 -10.11
C ARG A 40 8.61 -9.50 -10.49
N GLY A 41 7.89 -8.49 -10.98
CA GLY A 41 6.49 -8.61 -11.40
C GLY A 41 5.46 -8.72 -10.27
N LYS A 42 5.87 -8.54 -9.01
CA LYS A 42 4.98 -8.53 -7.84
C LYS A 42 4.96 -7.14 -7.19
N PRO A 43 3.83 -6.66 -6.68
CA PRO A 43 3.78 -5.36 -6.01
C PRO A 43 4.47 -5.41 -4.64
N TYR A 44 5.26 -4.39 -4.35
CA TYR A 44 6.05 -4.21 -3.14
C TYR A 44 5.96 -2.75 -2.68
N LEU A 45 6.27 -2.54 -1.40
CA LEU A 45 6.40 -1.22 -0.78
C LEU A 45 7.54 -1.24 0.24
N LYS A 46 7.96 -0.07 0.73
CA LYS A 46 8.85 0.03 1.90
C LYS A 46 8.02 0.19 3.18
N CYS A 47 8.32 -0.62 4.18
CA CYS A 47 7.64 -0.54 5.47
C CYS A 47 8.04 0.75 6.21
N TYR A 48 7.06 1.59 6.56
CA TYR A 48 7.31 2.89 7.21
C TYR A 48 8.11 2.77 8.51
N ALA A 49 7.86 1.72 9.30
CA ALA A 49 8.53 1.52 10.58
C ALA A 49 9.98 1.00 10.48
N THR A 50 10.35 0.35 9.37
CA THR A 50 11.66 -0.35 9.29
C THR A 50 12.47 -0.05 8.04
N GLY A 51 11.91 0.66 7.05
CA GLY A 51 12.52 0.90 5.74
C GLY A 51 12.66 -0.34 4.85
N LYS A 52 12.41 -1.54 5.37
CA LYS A 52 12.56 -2.81 4.64
C LYS A 52 11.45 -2.96 3.60
N GLU A 53 11.82 -3.52 2.46
CA GLU A 53 10.87 -3.85 1.38
C GLU A 53 9.96 -5.02 1.79
N ARG A 54 8.65 -4.91 1.54
CA ARG A 54 7.64 -5.92 1.84
C ARG A 54 6.71 -6.12 0.62
N PRO A 55 6.24 -7.34 0.35
CA PRO A 55 5.21 -7.56 -0.66
C PRO A 55 3.93 -6.81 -0.27
N ALA A 56 3.32 -6.08 -1.20
CA ALA A 56 2.09 -5.34 -0.99
C ALA A 56 0.87 -6.27 -1.04
N LYS A 57 0.73 -7.12 -0.02
CA LYS A 57 -0.46 -7.95 0.21
C LYS A 57 -1.58 -7.12 0.84
N PRO A 58 -2.86 -7.55 0.78
CA PRO A 58 -3.96 -6.85 1.43
C PRO A 58 -3.68 -6.49 2.90
N GLU A 59 -3.17 -7.45 3.68
CA GLU A 59 -2.88 -7.24 5.10
C GLU A 59 -1.73 -6.26 5.31
N GLU A 60 -0.75 -6.25 4.40
CA GLU A 60 0.39 -5.33 4.47
C GLU A 60 -0.01 -3.91 4.11
N ILE A 61 -0.89 -3.72 3.11
CA ILE A 61 -1.46 -2.40 2.79
C ILE A 61 -2.18 -1.82 4.02
N VAL A 62 -3.08 -2.61 4.63
CA VAL A 62 -3.81 -2.18 5.82
C VAL A 62 -2.85 -1.89 6.98
N ARG A 63 -1.85 -2.75 7.20
CA ARG A 63 -0.82 -2.55 8.22
C ARG A 63 -0.05 -1.25 8.00
N GLN A 64 0.38 -0.94 6.78
CA GLN A 64 1.12 0.30 6.51
C GLN A 64 0.26 1.55 6.72
N LEU A 65 -1.03 1.50 6.37
CA LEU A 65 -1.95 2.60 6.67
C LEU A 65 -2.12 2.82 8.17
N TYR A 66 -2.23 1.74 8.97
CA TYR A 66 -2.25 1.85 10.43
C TYR A 66 -0.95 2.39 11.01
N VAL A 67 0.20 1.89 10.53
CA VAL A 67 1.51 2.39 10.99
C VAL A 67 1.62 3.90 10.72
N LYS A 68 1.24 4.35 9.52
CA LYS A 68 1.26 5.77 9.17
C LYS A 68 0.32 6.59 10.04
N LEU A 69 -0.91 6.11 10.27
CA LEU A 69 -1.89 6.75 11.15
C LEU A 69 -1.33 6.92 12.58
N LEU A 70 -0.73 5.87 13.13
CA LEU A 70 -0.18 5.89 14.48
C LEU A 70 1.03 6.82 14.60
N MET A 71 1.95 6.76 13.63
CA MET A 71 3.12 7.64 13.60
C MET A 71 2.73 9.12 13.47
N ASP A 72 1.75 9.44 12.63
CA ASP A 72 1.34 10.84 12.40
C ASP A 72 0.45 11.38 13.53
N GLY A 73 -0.30 10.51 14.22
CA GLY A 73 -1.26 10.92 15.25
C GLY A 73 -0.75 10.82 16.69
N TYR A 74 0.23 9.95 16.96
CA TYR A 74 0.65 9.59 18.33
C TYR A 74 2.16 9.40 18.49
N GLY A 75 2.95 9.62 17.44
CA GLY A 75 4.41 9.47 17.43
C GLY A 75 5.20 10.65 17.97
#